data_AF-A0A8H8RUE8-F1
#
_entry.id   AF-A0A8H8RUE8-F1
#
_cell.length_a   1.000
_cell.length_b   1.000
_cell.length_c   1.000
_cell.angle_alpha   90.00
_cell.angle_beta   90.00
_cell.angle_gamma   90.00
#
_symmetry.space_group_name_H-M   'P 1'
#
loop_
_entity.id
_entity.type
_entity.pdbx_description
1 polymer ?
#
loop_
_entity_poly.entity_id
_entity_poly.type
_entity_poly.pdbx_seq_one_letter_code
_entity_poly.pdbx_strand_id
1 'polypeptide(L)'
;MESISQCRALNVSDAKRCEETATSVNGMFCGFHSKQCQGLYRGYKIRNEKLERLNASPPQFLAETSIALSAQDFEDVESKEVCHEIHKYLFNKLQLLDRVIRARKLHHSRFFSLDMDYGHSKYLDSLIGQKATITQALERLERRTAEAILLRSEQEQQKVKKEAALFKRHWKAAQQRMRDFKAKEDKKRQDAYLEKVYKERLAEQETEEEDSDDMDWDPIEDVLEDNRGNFVDLIQHFLWMSVLEDGKDANEKEDVEMHNASASSSTVSPAKIPAPAKEPKAIAPKKMVAAPTKKAKAKALKNKAATGKAPAKATPPPKAQPVQESVPDKDLIETQAEMHSRLKHGSEYNHGKIAGVMVAGTMENPIIQTKTITFPEDEIQQLLAQVSEIKYLLFCRLLLGHATLLPAALRANTVDEFLADEEVSTSALRDICLKMERPGLQEIRDACADLFRSDEEEDEDEIIKAHATGEESEYADILKKKIWKAKKRAGALPEKWVPERQKAKQGLGSMLPPEGNGAVDFGQSSAGDKPSKKIRVKICGRYIWNYPWDKAMNRGGWLQFCILAKDSRLHDAVALCRHWDEFFELNILASWQYFPAANWAEWVGSRYRQQMLQLFCAEWHQRDGKG
;
A
#
# COMPACT_ATOMS: atom_id res chain seq x y z
N MET A 1 15.29 -44.56 74.59
CA MET A 1 15.88 -44.43 73.24
C MET A 1 14.86 -43.72 72.39
N GLU A 2 15.10 -42.46 72.03
CA GLU A 2 14.20 -41.73 71.14
C GLU A 2 14.38 -42.27 69.72
N SER A 3 13.29 -42.72 69.10
CA SER A 3 13.30 -43.13 67.71
C SER A 3 13.49 -41.88 66.83
N ILE A 4 14.68 -41.73 66.26
CA ILE A 4 15.00 -40.65 65.34
C ILE A 4 14.01 -40.71 64.16
N SER A 5 13.05 -39.79 64.12
CA SER A 5 12.05 -39.76 63.06
C SER A 5 12.69 -39.31 61.75
N GLN A 6 12.42 -40.06 60.68
CA GLN A 6 12.82 -39.68 59.32
C GLN A 6 11.85 -38.65 58.74
N CYS A 7 12.35 -37.83 57.82
CA CYS A 7 11.57 -36.82 57.12
C CYS A 7 10.43 -37.44 56.29
N ARG A 8 9.20 -36.94 56.48
CA ARG A 8 8.00 -37.44 55.79
C ARG A 8 7.76 -36.82 54.41
N ALA A 9 8.57 -35.85 53.99
CA ALA A 9 8.40 -35.15 52.71
C ALA A 9 8.88 -35.99 51.51
N LEU A 10 8.30 -35.71 50.34
CA LEU A 10 8.74 -36.28 49.06
C LEU A 10 9.66 -35.32 48.29
N ASN A 11 10.78 -35.83 47.80
CA ASN A 11 11.77 -35.07 47.03
C ASN A 11 11.19 -34.51 45.72
N VAL A 12 11.69 -33.34 45.32
CA VAL A 12 11.18 -32.56 44.17
C VAL A 12 11.42 -33.27 42.83
N SER A 13 12.58 -33.91 42.68
CA SER A 13 13.04 -34.64 41.48
C SER A 13 12.36 -36.00 41.32
N ASP A 14 12.47 -36.84 42.35
CA ASP A 14 12.28 -38.29 42.20
C ASP A 14 11.02 -38.82 42.91
N ALA A 15 10.26 -37.96 43.59
CA ALA A 15 9.08 -38.28 44.40
C ALA A 15 9.29 -39.34 45.52
N LYS A 16 10.54 -39.76 45.77
CA LYS A 16 10.92 -40.63 46.89
C LYS A 16 10.87 -39.86 48.21
N ARG A 17 10.67 -40.59 49.33
CA ARG A 17 10.76 -40.02 50.68
C ARG A 17 12.18 -39.51 50.95
N CYS A 18 12.28 -38.42 51.69
CA CYS A 18 13.55 -37.87 52.15
C CYS A 18 14.12 -38.72 53.29
N GLU A 19 15.39 -39.12 53.16
CA GLU A 19 16.09 -40.00 54.11
C GLU A 19 16.71 -39.24 55.30
N GLU A 20 16.70 -37.90 55.26
CA GLU A 20 17.22 -37.04 56.32
C GLU A 20 16.40 -37.14 57.62
N THR A 21 17.05 -36.85 58.75
CA THR A 21 16.41 -36.80 60.07
C THR A 21 15.46 -35.60 60.20
N ALA A 22 14.32 -35.80 60.85
CA ALA A 22 13.30 -34.78 61.00
C ALA A 22 13.64 -33.82 62.15
N THR A 23 14.26 -32.69 61.79
CA THR A 23 14.71 -31.63 62.73
C THR A 23 13.69 -30.51 62.95
N SER A 24 12.52 -30.54 62.31
CA SER A 24 11.43 -29.58 62.53
C SER A 24 10.80 -29.73 63.93
N VAL A 25 10.26 -28.63 64.49
CA VAL A 25 9.53 -28.59 65.78
C VAL A 25 8.43 -29.66 65.91
N ASN A 26 7.78 -30.02 64.80
CA ASN A 26 6.71 -31.03 64.78
C ASN A 26 7.21 -32.47 64.55
N GLY A 27 8.53 -32.70 64.52
CA GLY A 27 9.14 -34.03 64.29
C GLY A 27 8.86 -34.67 62.93
N MET A 28 8.32 -33.92 61.95
CA MET A 28 7.84 -34.45 60.66
C MET A 28 8.77 -34.21 59.46
N PHE A 29 9.55 -33.12 59.45
CA PHE A 29 10.38 -32.74 58.30
C PHE A 29 11.81 -32.38 58.73
N CYS A 30 12.79 -32.57 57.84
CA CYS A 30 14.11 -31.98 57.98
C CYS A 30 14.04 -30.44 57.79
N GLY A 31 15.08 -29.71 58.21
CA GLY A 31 15.14 -28.25 58.10
C GLY A 31 14.93 -27.71 56.68
N PHE A 32 15.47 -28.40 55.67
CA PHE A 32 15.29 -28.04 54.26
C PHE A 32 13.82 -28.19 53.81
N HIS A 33 13.21 -29.35 54.03
CA HIS A 33 11.82 -29.61 53.66
C HIS A 33 10.83 -28.78 54.49
N SER A 34 11.14 -28.44 55.74
CA SER A 34 10.37 -27.50 56.55
C SER A 34 10.36 -26.09 55.92
N LYS A 35 11.53 -25.58 55.50
CA LYS A 35 11.65 -24.30 54.79
C LYS A 35 10.93 -24.31 53.43
N GLN A 36 11.01 -25.40 52.68
CA GLN A 36 10.26 -25.57 51.43
C GLN A 36 8.75 -25.59 51.64
N CYS A 37 8.27 -26.34 52.64
CA CYS A 37 6.85 -26.40 53.01
C CYS A 37 6.31 -25.00 53.33
N GLN A 38 7.00 -24.26 54.21
CA GLN A 38 6.61 -22.89 54.56
C GLN A 38 6.65 -21.92 53.36
N GLY A 39 7.66 -22.05 52.49
CA GLY A 39 7.79 -21.26 51.27
C GLY A 39 6.65 -21.50 50.28
N LEU A 40 6.30 -22.77 50.03
CA LEU A 40 5.17 -23.16 49.19
C LEU A 40 3.83 -22.75 49.82
N TYR A 41 3.68 -22.87 51.13
CA TYR A 41 2.51 -22.42 51.89
C TYR A 41 2.24 -20.92 51.68
N ARG A 42 3.24 -20.08 51.98
CA ARG A 42 3.17 -18.63 51.73
C ARG A 42 2.89 -18.34 50.25
N GLY A 43 3.60 -19.06 49.36
CA GLY A 43 3.47 -18.90 47.92
C GLY A 43 2.06 -19.17 47.38
N TYR A 44 1.36 -20.22 47.84
CA TYR A 44 -0.03 -20.44 47.40
C TYR A 44 -1.01 -19.49 48.09
N LYS A 45 -0.81 -19.16 49.38
CA LYS A 45 -1.66 -18.20 50.11
C LYS A 45 -1.68 -16.82 49.45
N ILE A 46 -0.51 -16.26 49.09
CA ILE A 46 -0.40 -14.98 48.37
C ILE A 46 -1.14 -15.01 47.03
N ARG A 47 -1.08 -16.12 46.30
CA ARG A 47 -1.81 -16.27 45.02
C ARG A 47 -3.31 -16.40 45.23
N ASN A 48 -3.74 -17.06 46.31
CA ASN A 48 -5.14 -17.16 46.70
C ASN A 48 -5.70 -15.80 47.08
N GLU A 49 -4.95 -15.00 47.84
CA GLU A 49 -5.32 -13.63 48.20
C GLU A 49 -5.47 -12.75 46.95
N LYS A 50 -4.58 -12.88 45.96
CA LYS A 50 -4.74 -12.20 44.66
C LYS A 50 -6.00 -12.64 43.91
N LEU A 51 -6.40 -13.91 44.01
CA LEU A 51 -7.66 -14.41 43.46
C LEU A 51 -8.87 -13.83 44.19
N GLU A 52 -8.85 -13.76 45.53
CA GLU A 52 -9.96 -13.15 46.29
C GLU A 52 -10.08 -11.64 46.03
N ARG A 53 -8.96 -10.92 45.90
CA ARG A 53 -8.98 -9.50 45.51
C ARG A 53 -9.60 -9.30 44.11
N LEU A 54 -9.34 -10.21 43.17
CA LEU A 54 -9.98 -10.17 41.85
C LEU A 54 -11.48 -10.52 41.94
N ASN A 55 -11.86 -11.49 42.79
CA ASN A 55 -13.27 -11.82 43.05
C ASN A 55 -14.06 -10.64 43.63
N ALA A 56 -13.40 -9.79 44.43
CA ALA A 56 -14.00 -8.59 45.02
C ALA A 56 -14.20 -7.42 44.03
N SER A 57 -13.62 -7.49 42.82
CA SER A 57 -13.73 -6.46 41.78
C SER A 57 -14.21 -7.03 40.44
N PRO A 58 -15.48 -7.48 40.34
CA PRO A 58 -16.08 -7.90 39.07
C PRO A 58 -16.33 -6.68 38.14
N PRO A 59 -16.29 -6.87 36.80
CA PRO A 59 -16.79 -5.90 35.82
C PRO A 59 -18.26 -5.55 36.05
N GLN A 60 -18.69 -4.35 35.67
CA GLN A 60 -20.06 -3.84 35.90
C GLN A 60 -21.14 -4.84 35.46
N PHE A 61 -21.05 -5.35 34.24
CA PHE A 61 -21.99 -6.36 33.71
C PHE A 61 -22.11 -7.61 34.60
N LEU A 62 -20.98 -8.12 35.12
CA LEU A 62 -20.98 -9.29 36.01
C LEU A 62 -21.35 -8.97 37.47
N ALA A 63 -21.35 -7.68 37.85
CA ALA A 63 -21.81 -7.22 39.16
C ALA A 63 -23.34 -7.00 39.18
N GLU A 64 -23.90 -6.58 38.05
CA GLU A 64 -25.33 -6.31 37.87
C GLU A 64 -26.14 -7.56 37.48
N THR A 65 -25.50 -8.54 36.84
CA THR A 65 -26.14 -9.80 36.43
C THR A 65 -26.41 -10.72 37.63
N SER A 66 -27.68 -11.09 37.85
CA SER A 66 -28.11 -12.03 38.90
C SER A 66 -27.94 -13.52 38.51
N ILE A 67 -27.64 -13.80 37.24
CA ILE A 67 -27.46 -15.15 36.69
C ILE A 67 -26.08 -15.70 37.06
N ALA A 68 -26.04 -16.95 37.54
CA ALA A 68 -24.78 -17.62 37.85
C ALA A 68 -23.94 -17.87 36.57
N LEU A 69 -22.62 -17.65 36.65
CA LEU A 69 -21.69 -17.74 35.51
C LEU A 69 -21.74 -19.09 34.75
N SER A 70 -22.16 -20.18 35.39
CA SER A 70 -22.36 -21.49 34.76
C SER A 70 -23.53 -21.58 33.78
N ALA A 71 -24.50 -20.68 33.92
CA ALA A 71 -25.73 -20.60 33.14
C ALA A 71 -25.84 -19.30 32.32
N GLN A 72 -24.79 -18.49 32.29
CA GLN A 72 -24.77 -17.25 31.51
C GLN A 72 -24.34 -17.54 30.07
N ASP A 73 -25.17 -17.12 29.12
CA ASP A 73 -24.97 -17.31 27.68
C ASP A 73 -24.59 -15.99 26.94
N PHE A 74 -24.60 -14.86 27.67
CA PHE A 74 -24.14 -13.53 27.22
C PHE A 74 -24.93 -12.91 26.04
N GLU A 75 -26.12 -13.41 25.74
CA GLU A 75 -26.96 -12.91 24.64
C GLU A 75 -27.20 -11.38 24.71
N ASP A 76 -27.40 -10.83 25.91
CA ASP A 76 -27.64 -9.40 26.15
C ASP A 76 -26.45 -8.47 25.81
N VAL A 77 -25.27 -9.02 25.52
CA VAL A 77 -24.05 -8.21 25.27
C VAL A 77 -23.85 -7.99 23.77
N GLU A 78 -24.37 -6.87 23.27
CA GLU A 78 -24.13 -6.42 21.88
C GLU A 78 -22.85 -5.56 21.71
N SER A 79 -22.33 -5.00 22.81
CA SER A 79 -21.15 -4.11 22.75
C SER A 79 -19.84 -4.88 22.80
N LYS A 80 -19.03 -4.74 21.74
CA LYS A 80 -17.66 -5.29 21.64
C LYS A 80 -16.76 -4.91 22.82
N GLU A 81 -16.92 -3.70 23.36
CA GLU A 81 -16.10 -3.18 24.47
C GLU A 81 -16.43 -3.92 25.76
N VAL A 82 -17.72 -4.16 26.03
CA VAL A 82 -18.20 -4.91 27.19
C VAL A 82 -17.79 -6.39 27.09
N CYS A 83 -17.93 -7.03 25.92
CA CYS A 83 -17.40 -8.38 25.69
C CYS A 83 -15.90 -8.48 25.99
N HIS A 84 -15.11 -7.49 25.56
CA HIS A 84 -13.67 -7.48 25.79
C HIS A 84 -13.29 -7.30 27.27
N GLU A 85 -14.02 -6.46 28.01
CA GLU A 85 -13.82 -6.28 29.46
C GLU A 85 -14.12 -7.57 30.23
N ILE A 86 -15.26 -8.20 29.98
CA ILE A 86 -15.65 -9.48 30.59
C ILE A 86 -14.61 -10.56 30.25
N HIS A 87 -14.21 -10.68 28.98
CA HIS A 87 -13.20 -11.63 28.54
C HIS A 87 -11.87 -11.43 29.28
N LYS A 88 -11.38 -10.20 29.34
CA LYS A 88 -10.14 -9.84 30.05
C LYS A 88 -10.19 -10.22 31.54
N TYR A 89 -11.32 -9.98 32.20
CA TYR A 89 -11.53 -10.36 33.60
C TYR A 89 -11.54 -11.89 33.79
N LEU A 90 -12.36 -12.60 33.02
CA LEU A 90 -12.47 -14.07 33.11
C LEU A 90 -11.15 -14.76 32.77
N PHE A 91 -10.41 -14.29 31.76
CA PHE A 91 -9.09 -14.80 31.39
C PHE A 91 -8.05 -14.57 32.49
N ASN A 92 -8.01 -13.38 33.10
CA ASN A 92 -7.14 -13.10 34.24
C ASN A 92 -7.48 -14.01 35.45
N LYS A 93 -8.78 -14.24 35.70
CA LYS A 93 -9.26 -15.14 36.75
C LYS A 93 -8.85 -16.59 36.49
N LEU A 94 -8.96 -17.06 35.24
CA LEU A 94 -8.52 -18.39 34.80
C LEU A 94 -7.01 -18.58 35.03
N GLN A 95 -6.18 -17.61 34.65
CA GLN A 95 -4.73 -17.66 34.87
C GLN A 95 -4.35 -17.70 36.36
N LEU A 96 -5.04 -16.94 37.20
CA LEU A 96 -4.81 -16.96 38.66
C LEU A 96 -5.23 -18.28 39.28
N LEU A 97 -6.41 -18.81 38.91
CA LEU A 97 -6.87 -20.14 39.33
C LEU A 97 -5.85 -21.22 38.98
N ASP A 98 -5.35 -21.23 37.75
CA ASP A 98 -4.34 -22.20 37.32
C ASP A 98 -3.04 -22.13 38.15
N ARG A 99 -2.58 -20.92 38.47
CA ARG A 99 -1.39 -20.71 39.32
C ARG A 99 -1.64 -21.12 40.77
N VAL A 100 -2.86 -20.91 41.31
CA VAL A 100 -3.25 -21.34 42.66
C VAL A 100 -3.38 -22.86 42.72
N ILE A 101 -4.08 -23.49 41.77
CA ILE A 101 -4.27 -24.94 41.67
C ILE A 101 -2.91 -25.64 41.56
N ARG A 102 -2.03 -25.22 40.65
CA ARG A 102 -0.68 -25.81 40.52
C ARG A 102 0.13 -25.68 41.81
N ALA A 103 0.15 -24.51 42.44
CA ALA A 103 0.89 -24.30 43.69
C ALA A 103 0.33 -25.12 44.87
N ARG A 104 -1.01 -25.22 44.99
CA ARG A 104 -1.68 -26.02 46.03
C ARG A 104 -1.51 -27.52 45.80
N LYS A 105 -1.63 -28.02 44.57
CA LYS A 105 -1.35 -29.43 44.23
C LYS A 105 0.09 -29.81 44.58
N LEU A 106 1.07 -28.96 44.25
CA LEU A 106 2.49 -29.17 44.55
C LEU A 106 2.80 -29.19 46.06
N HIS A 107 2.08 -28.37 46.84
CA HIS A 107 2.18 -28.36 48.31
C HIS A 107 1.49 -29.59 48.93
N HIS A 108 0.29 -29.94 48.45
CA HIS A 108 -0.47 -31.08 48.96
C HIS A 108 0.25 -32.41 48.70
N SER A 109 0.67 -32.69 47.45
CA SER A 109 1.27 -33.99 47.09
C SER A 109 2.63 -34.29 47.70
N ARG A 110 3.35 -33.28 48.22
CA ARG A 110 4.71 -33.44 48.77
C ARG A 110 4.79 -33.45 50.29
N PHE A 111 3.82 -32.85 50.97
CA PHE A 111 3.87 -32.62 52.43
C PHE A 111 2.68 -33.20 53.20
N PHE A 112 1.66 -33.73 52.53
CA PHE A 112 0.48 -34.35 53.16
C PHE A 112 0.31 -35.80 52.69
N SER A 113 0.22 -36.72 53.64
CA SER A 113 -0.34 -38.05 53.40
C SER A 113 -1.86 -37.97 53.32
N LEU A 114 -2.49 -38.90 52.60
CA LEU A 114 -3.95 -38.98 52.43
C LEU A 114 -4.71 -38.93 53.76
N ASP A 115 -4.14 -39.55 54.81
CA ASP A 115 -4.76 -39.66 56.13
C ASP A 115 -4.77 -38.36 56.95
N MET A 116 -4.04 -37.33 56.52
CA MET A 116 -3.88 -36.05 57.25
C MET A 116 -4.29 -34.85 56.38
N ASP A 117 -5.24 -35.02 55.46
CA ASP A 117 -5.76 -33.89 54.69
C ASP A 117 -6.75 -33.03 55.50
N TYR A 118 -6.29 -31.86 55.93
CA TYR A 118 -7.12 -30.79 56.53
C TYR A 118 -8.03 -30.10 55.49
N GLY A 119 -8.72 -30.87 54.64
CA GLY A 119 -9.66 -30.39 53.61
C GLY A 119 -9.02 -29.72 52.38
N HIS A 120 -7.72 -29.87 52.14
CA HIS A 120 -7.06 -29.29 50.97
C HIS A 120 -7.53 -29.94 49.67
N SER A 121 -7.85 -31.24 49.65
CA SER A 121 -8.40 -31.92 48.47
C SER A 121 -9.76 -31.33 48.10
N LYS A 122 -10.71 -31.26 49.05
CA LYS A 122 -12.04 -30.67 48.82
C LYS A 122 -11.96 -29.22 48.31
N TYR A 123 -11.03 -28.42 48.83
CA TYR A 123 -10.82 -27.05 48.34
C TYR A 123 -10.15 -27.01 46.96
N LEU A 124 -9.21 -27.93 46.67
CA LEU A 124 -8.63 -28.10 45.33
C LEU A 124 -9.70 -28.49 44.31
N ASP A 125 -10.60 -29.41 44.64
CA ASP A 125 -11.70 -29.84 43.78
C ASP A 125 -12.67 -28.68 43.50
N SER A 126 -12.97 -27.86 44.51
CA SER A 126 -13.74 -26.61 44.34
C SER A 126 -13.08 -25.63 43.37
N LEU A 127 -11.77 -25.40 43.48
CA LEU A 127 -11.02 -24.56 42.54
C LEU A 127 -11.00 -25.13 41.11
N ILE A 128 -10.91 -26.45 40.97
CA ILE A 128 -10.96 -27.14 39.67
C ILE A 128 -12.36 -26.99 39.04
N GLY A 129 -13.42 -27.11 39.83
CA GLY A 129 -14.79 -26.84 39.40
C GLY A 129 -14.97 -25.40 38.91
N GLN A 130 -14.52 -24.41 39.71
CA GLN A 130 -14.52 -23.00 39.31
C GLN A 130 -13.75 -22.74 38.01
N LYS A 131 -12.59 -23.40 37.83
CA LYS A 131 -11.82 -23.34 36.58
C LYS A 131 -12.66 -23.81 35.39
N ALA A 132 -13.29 -24.98 35.49
CA ALA A 132 -14.11 -25.54 34.42
C ALA A 132 -15.29 -24.62 34.05
N THR A 133 -15.98 -24.05 35.04
CA THR A 133 -17.06 -23.07 34.81
C THR A 133 -16.57 -21.83 34.05
N ILE A 134 -15.40 -21.29 34.41
CA ILE A 134 -14.84 -20.09 33.74
C ILE A 134 -14.38 -20.40 32.32
N THR A 135 -13.80 -21.58 32.07
CA THR A 135 -13.44 -22.02 30.71
C THR A 135 -14.69 -22.12 29.83
N GLN A 136 -15.76 -22.76 30.32
CA GLN A 136 -17.03 -22.83 29.57
C GLN A 136 -17.65 -21.45 29.32
N ALA A 137 -17.60 -20.54 30.30
CA ALA A 137 -18.12 -19.18 30.13
C ALA A 137 -17.31 -18.37 29.11
N LEU A 138 -15.98 -18.54 29.06
CA LEU A 138 -15.12 -17.94 28.03
C LEU A 138 -15.47 -18.45 26.63
N GLU A 139 -15.63 -19.77 26.44
CA GLU A 139 -16.02 -20.34 25.14
C GLU A 139 -17.36 -19.79 24.62
N ARG A 140 -18.34 -19.57 25.51
CA ARG A 140 -19.63 -18.95 25.14
C ARG A 140 -19.47 -17.47 24.77
N LEU A 141 -18.70 -16.72 25.56
CA LEU A 141 -18.42 -15.30 25.30
C LEU A 141 -17.64 -15.08 23.99
N GLU A 142 -16.71 -15.98 23.65
CA GLU A 142 -15.99 -15.96 22.37
C GLU A 142 -16.92 -16.19 21.18
N ARG A 143 -17.83 -17.18 21.26
CA ARG A 143 -18.88 -17.39 20.22
C ARG A 143 -19.76 -16.16 20.07
N ARG A 144 -20.27 -15.61 21.17
CA ARG A 144 -21.12 -14.40 21.15
C ARG A 144 -20.39 -13.19 20.57
N THR A 145 -19.10 -13.04 20.86
CA THR A 145 -18.26 -11.98 20.28
C THR A 145 -18.14 -12.13 18.76
N ALA A 146 -18.01 -13.36 18.24
CA ALA A 146 -18.00 -13.62 16.81
C ALA A 146 -19.36 -13.29 16.14
N GLU A 147 -20.47 -13.70 16.75
CA GLU A 147 -21.83 -13.37 16.27
C GLU A 147 -22.07 -11.86 16.16
N ALA A 148 -21.73 -11.10 17.21
CA ALA A 148 -21.88 -9.65 17.24
C ALA A 148 -21.06 -8.95 16.14
N ILE A 149 -19.88 -9.49 15.79
CA ILE A 149 -19.05 -8.99 14.67
C ILE A 149 -19.71 -9.32 13.33
N LEU A 150 -20.24 -10.53 13.15
CA LEU A 150 -20.89 -10.96 11.90
C LEU A 150 -22.16 -10.15 11.61
N LEU A 151 -23.05 -9.99 12.60
CA LEU A 151 -24.29 -9.22 12.46
C LEU A 151 -24.03 -7.76 12.03
N ARG A 152 -22.96 -7.14 12.56
CA ARG A 152 -22.55 -5.79 12.15
C ARG A 152 -22.02 -5.76 10.71
N SER A 153 -21.21 -6.74 10.31
CA SER A 153 -20.72 -6.89 8.94
C SER A 153 -21.87 -7.01 7.93
N GLU A 154 -22.91 -7.79 8.23
CA GLU A 154 -24.09 -7.91 7.36
C GLU A 154 -24.85 -6.59 7.20
N GLN A 155 -25.04 -5.84 8.28
CA GLN A 155 -25.68 -4.51 8.22
C GLN A 155 -24.86 -3.51 7.40
N GLU A 156 -23.54 -3.53 7.52
CA GLU A 156 -22.62 -2.69 6.75
C GLU A 156 -22.64 -3.08 5.26
N GLN A 157 -22.60 -4.38 4.93
CA GLN A 157 -22.77 -4.88 3.55
C GLN A 157 -24.12 -4.48 2.94
N GLN A 158 -25.21 -4.49 3.70
CA GLN A 158 -26.52 -4.04 3.21
C GLN A 158 -26.55 -2.53 2.91
N LYS A 159 -25.83 -1.71 3.69
CA LYS A 159 -25.66 -0.26 3.40
C LYS A 159 -24.86 -0.06 2.11
N VAL A 160 -23.69 -0.71 2.00
CA VAL A 160 -22.84 -0.66 0.80
C VAL A 160 -23.61 -1.11 -0.46
N LYS A 161 -24.42 -2.18 -0.38
CA LYS A 161 -25.28 -2.62 -1.50
C LYS A 161 -26.32 -1.56 -1.92
N LYS A 162 -26.93 -0.84 -0.96
CA LYS A 162 -27.88 0.25 -1.24
C LYS A 162 -27.18 1.47 -1.86
N GLU A 163 -26.02 1.84 -1.34
CA GLU A 163 -25.20 2.95 -1.84
C GLU A 163 -24.67 2.66 -3.26
N ALA A 164 -24.16 1.45 -3.51
CA ALA A 164 -23.74 1.01 -4.85
C ALA A 164 -24.92 0.97 -5.85
N ALA A 165 -26.14 0.64 -5.41
CA ALA A 165 -27.33 0.70 -6.25
C ALA A 165 -27.73 2.14 -6.61
N LEU A 166 -27.62 3.08 -5.67
CA LEU A 166 -27.79 4.51 -5.93
C LEU A 166 -26.71 5.04 -6.88
N PHE A 167 -25.45 4.70 -6.64
CA PHE A 167 -24.34 5.09 -7.51
C PHE A 167 -24.53 4.57 -8.95
N LYS A 168 -24.94 3.30 -9.12
CA LYS A 168 -25.28 2.75 -10.45
C LYS A 168 -26.42 3.49 -11.15
N ARG A 169 -27.41 4.01 -10.41
CA ARG A 169 -28.48 4.87 -10.98
C ARG A 169 -27.94 6.24 -11.40
N HIS A 170 -27.15 6.89 -10.56
CA HIS A 170 -26.51 8.17 -10.89
C HIS A 170 -25.55 8.05 -12.08
N TRP A 171 -24.77 6.97 -12.15
CA TRP A 171 -23.87 6.66 -13.27
C TRP A 171 -24.65 6.48 -14.59
N LYS A 172 -25.72 5.67 -14.60
CA LYS A 172 -26.57 5.51 -15.80
C LYS A 172 -27.19 6.85 -16.24
N ALA A 173 -27.65 7.68 -15.30
CA ALA A 173 -28.19 9.00 -15.61
C ALA A 173 -27.12 10.01 -16.09
N ALA A 174 -25.86 9.88 -15.66
CA ALA A 174 -24.74 10.65 -16.19
C ALA A 174 -24.38 10.19 -17.61
N GLN A 175 -24.26 8.87 -17.82
CA GLN A 175 -23.96 8.29 -19.14
C GLN A 175 -25.05 8.61 -20.17
N GLN A 176 -26.33 8.59 -19.79
CA GLN A 176 -27.43 8.99 -20.67
C GLN A 176 -27.33 10.48 -21.04
N ARG A 177 -27.13 11.39 -20.07
CA ARG A 177 -26.91 12.81 -20.37
C ARG A 177 -25.71 13.05 -21.29
N MET A 178 -24.64 12.26 -21.16
CA MET A 178 -23.46 12.39 -22.01
C MET A 178 -23.72 11.85 -23.44
N ARG A 179 -24.55 10.81 -23.61
CA ARG A 179 -25.04 10.38 -24.93
C ARG A 179 -25.98 11.41 -25.55
N ASP A 180 -26.91 11.96 -24.78
CA ASP A 180 -27.83 13.01 -25.24
C ASP A 180 -27.08 14.29 -25.64
N PHE A 181 -25.93 14.57 -25.00
CA PHE A 181 -25.05 15.67 -25.38
C PHE A 181 -24.33 15.37 -26.70
N LYS A 182 -23.68 14.20 -26.84
CA LYS A 182 -23.03 13.77 -28.08
C LYS A 182 -24.00 13.77 -29.26
N ALA A 183 -25.18 13.16 -29.12
CA ALA A 183 -26.18 13.14 -30.19
C ALA A 183 -26.66 14.54 -30.63
N LYS A 184 -26.65 15.54 -29.73
CA LYS A 184 -26.92 16.94 -30.08
C LYS A 184 -25.74 17.61 -30.76
N GLU A 185 -24.52 17.23 -30.42
CA GLU A 185 -23.30 17.71 -31.06
C GLU A 185 -23.17 17.12 -32.47
N ASP A 186 -23.37 15.81 -32.63
CA ASP A 186 -23.39 15.11 -33.92
C ASP A 186 -24.47 15.69 -34.83
N LYS A 187 -25.67 15.96 -34.29
CA LYS A 187 -26.71 16.66 -35.06
C LYS A 187 -26.25 18.06 -35.49
N LYS A 188 -25.61 18.85 -34.62
CA LYS A 188 -25.07 20.17 -35.00
C LYS A 188 -23.98 20.07 -36.07
N ARG A 189 -23.14 19.03 -36.03
CA ARG A 189 -22.14 18.76 -37.08
C ARG A 189 -22.81 18.42 -38.41
N GLN A 190 -23.87 17.62 -38.40
CA GLN A 190 -24.68 17.33 -39.59
C GLN A 190 -25.40 18.58 -40.13
N ASP A 191 -26.07 19.35 -39.26
CA ASP A 191 -26.75 20.59 -39.62
C ASP A 191 -25.75 21.61 -40.21
N ALA A 192 -24.54 21.74 -39.64
CA ALA A 192 -23.48 22.62 -40.14
C ALA A 192 -22.85 22.12 -41.46
N TYR A 193 -22.73 20.81 -41.65
CA TYR A 193 -22.30 20.22 -42.93
C TYR A 193 -23.33 20.48 -44.04
N LEU A 194 -24.62 20.32 -43.74
CA LEU A 194 -25.70 20.68 -44.67
C LEU A 194 -25.72 22.18 -44.99
N GLU A 195 -25.42 23.05 -44.01
CA GLU A 195 -25.28 24.49 -44.24
C GLU A 195 -24.06 24.82 -45.10
N LYS A 196 -22.92 24.11 -44.92
CA LYS A 196 -21.76 24.23 -45.82
C LYS A 196 -22.09 23.83 -47.24
N VAL A 197 -22.64 22.63 -47.46
CA VAL A 197 -23.03 22.14 -48.81
C VAL A 197 -24.08 23.05 -49.47
N TYR A 198 -24.96 23.68 -48.68
CA TYR A 198 -25.91 24.67 -49.20
C TYR A 198 -25.22 25.99 -49.61
N LYS A 199 -24.22 26.44 -48.85
CA LYS A 199 -23.40 27.61 -49.20
C LYS A 199 -22.47 27.32 -50.36
N GLU A 200 -21.88 26.14 -50.44
CA GLU A 200 -21.07 25.68 -51.58
C GLU A 200 -21.93 25.66 -52.85
N ARG A 201 -23.17 25.14 -52.81
CA ARG A 201 -24.06 25.23 -53.98
C ARG A 201 -24.48 26.65 -54.35
N LEU A 202 -24.63 27.54 -53.37
CA LEU A 202 -24.87 28.97 -53.64
C LEU A 202 -23.63 29.63 -54.24
N ALA A 203 -22.44 29.31 -53.73
CA ALA A 203 -21.17 29.79 -54.23
C ALA A 203 -20.89 29.24 -55.64
N GLU A 204 -21.12 27.95 -55.93
CA GLU A 204 -21.09 27.36 -57.27
C GLU A 204 -21.97 28.15 -58.25
N GLN A 205 -23.16 28.57 -57.79
CA GLN A 205 -24.13 29.36 -58.55
C GLN A 205 -23.76 30.86 -58.66
N GLU A 206 -22.81 31.34 -57.86
CA GLU A 206 -22.21 32.69 -57.94
C GLU A 206 -20.86 32.67 -58.69
N THR A 207 -20.11 31.56 -58.69
CA THR A 207 -18.83 31.36 -59.39
C THR A 207 -19.00 30.97 -60.86
N GLU A 208 -20.21 30.59 -61.31
CA GLU A 208 -20.52 30.52 -62.75
C GLU A 208 -20.38 31.90 -63.46
N GLU A 209 -20.17 33.01 -62.73
CA GLU A 209 -19.88 34.34 -63.31
C GLU A 209 -18.44 34.86 -63.14
N GLU A 210 -17.58 34.30 -62.26
CA GLU A 210 -16.18 34.77 -62.07
C GLU A 210 -15.16 33.63 -61.88
N ASP A 211 -14.55 33.18 -63.00
CA ASP A 211 -13.31 32.40 -63.02
C ASP A 211 -12.11 33.27 -62.56
N SER A 212 -11.36 32.82 -61.55
CA SER A 212 -9.91 33.08 -61.49
C SER A 212 -9.17 32.06 -60.62
N ASP A 213 -8.15 31.43 -61.19
CA ASP A 213 -7.22 30.53 -60.50
C ASP A 213 -6.50 31.25 -59.34
N ASP A 214 -6.71 30.77 -58.11
CA ASP A 214 -5.84 31.02 -56.93
C ASP A 214 -6.18 29.99 -55.82
N MET A 215 -5.95 28.70 -56.12
CA MET A 215 -6.06 27.59 -55.17
C MET A 215 -4.73 26.85 -55.06
N ASP A 216 -4.04 27.05 -53.93
CA ASP A 216 -3.23 26.07 -53.18
C ASP A 216 -2.46 26.79 -52.05
N TRP A 217 -3.21 27.45 -51.16
CA TRP A 217 -2.69 27.93 -49.88
C TRP A 217 -3.76 27.82 -48.79
N ASP A 218 -3.81 26.66 -48.10
CA ASP A 218 -4.67 26.46 -46.93
C ASP A 218 -3.87 26.62 -45.62
N PRO A 219 -3.94 27.79 -44.96
CA PRO A 219 -3.25 28.02 -43.69
C PRO A 219 -3.80 27.19 -42.52
N ILE A 220 -4.83 26.35 -42.73
CA ILE A 220 -5.32 25.39 -41.73
C ILE A 220 -4.58 24.05 -41.84
N GLU A 221 -4.21 23.60 -43.04
CA GLU A 221 -3.38 22.40 -43.19
C GLU A 221 -1.96 22.66 -42.68
N ASP A 222 -1.33 23.78 -43.04
CA ASP A 222 -0.04 24.23 -42.48
C ASP A 222 -0.04 24.18 -40.94
N VAL A 223 -1.08 24.75 -40.31
CA VAL A 223 -1.22 24.75 -38.84
C VAL A 223 -1.47 23.35 -38.27
N LEU A 224 -2.14 22.45 -38.98
CA LEU A 224 -2.37 21.07 -38.52
C LEU A 224 -1.13 20.18 -38.66
N GLU A 225 -0.32 20.39 -39.70
CA GLU A 225 0.98 19.74 -39.87
C GLU A 225 2.00 20.25 -38.83
N ASP A 226 2.08 21.57 -38.62
CA ASP A 226 2.86 22.19 -37.54
C ASP A 226 2.50 21.59 -36.17
N ASN A 227 1.21 21.40 -35.90
CA ASN A 227 0.75 20.77 -34.67
C ASN A 227 1.16 19.29 -34.58
N ARG A 228 1.12 18.51 -35.68
CA ARG A 228 1.62 17.12 -35.69
C ARG A 228 3.11 17.09 -35.38
N GLY A 229 3.90 17.93 -36.08
CA GLY A 229 5.35 18.06 -35.88
C GLY A 229 5.69 18.38 -34.43
N ASN A 230 5.04 19.39 -33.84
CA ASN A 230 5.28 19.78 -32.45
C ASN A 230 4.98 18.66 -31.43
N PHE A 231 3.98 17.80 -31.66
CA PHE A 231 3.75 16.61 -30.82
C PHE A 231 4.79 15.51 -31.03
N VAL A 232 5.24 15.29 -32.27
CA VAL A 232 6.34 14.37 -32.60
C VAL A 232 7.63 14.82 -31.90
N ASP A 233 8.00 16.10 -32.02
CA ASP A 233 9.14 16.71 -31.34
C ASP A 233 9.07 16.53 -29.82
N LEU A 234 7.89 16.70 -29.22
CA LEU A 234 7.71 16.57 -27.77
C LEU A 234 7.89 15.12 -27.31
N ILE A 235 7.44 14.15 -28.12
CA ILE A 235 7.70 12.72 -27.89
C ILE A 235 9.20 12.41 -28.01
N GLN A 236 9.87 12.93 -29.05
CA GLN A 236 11.32 12.76 -29.25
C GLN A 236 12.14 13.40 -28.14
N HIS A 237 11.77 14.62 -27.71
CA HIS A 237 12.37 15.34 -26.59
C HIS A 237 12.20 14.58 -25.27
N PHE A 238 10.98 14.10 -24.99
CA PHE A 238 10.72 13.27 -23.81
C PHE A 238 11.58 12.01 -23.78
N LEU A 239 11.70 11.32 -24.91
CA LEU A 239 12.49 10.09 -25.06
C LEU A 239 14.01 10.34 -25.16
N TRP A 240 14.45 11.61 -25.17
CA TRP A 240 15.84 12.01 -25.43
C TRP A 240 16.40 11.47 -26.76
N MET A 241 15.55 11.38 -27.80
CA MET A 241 15.95 10.98 -29.16
C MET A 241 16.43 12.16 -30.02
N SER A 242 16.04 13.38 -29.66
CA SER A 242 16.35 14.60 -30.40
C SER A 242 17.83 14.99 -30.29
N VAL A 243 18.63 14.56 -31.28
CA VAL A 243 20.00 15.07 -31.50
C VAL A 243 19.90 16.43 -32.19
N LEU A 244 19.59 17.48 -31.43
CA LEU A 244 19.61 18.87 -31.90
C LEU A 244 20.64 19.68 -31.13
N GLU A 245 21.85 19.71 -31.69
CA GLU A 245 22.79 20.84 -31.75
C GLU A 245 22.95 21.82 -30.56
N ASP A 246 22.94 21.35 -29.31
CA ASP A 246 23.61 22.05 -28.19
C ASP A 246 25.15 22.04 -28.40
N GLY A 247 25.65 22.83 -29.36
CA GLY A 247 27.07 22.76 -29.73
C GLY A 247 27.65 23.77 -30.72
N LYS A 248 26.87 24.66 -31.37
CA LYS A 248 27.41 25.71 -32.25
C LYS A 248 26.65 27.03 -32.16
N ASP A 249 27.17 27.93 -31.32
CA ASP A 249 27.50 29.33 -31.66
C ASP A 249 27.85 30.14 -30.39
N ALA A 250 28.79 29.63 -29.60
CA ALA A 250 29.53 30.43 -28.61
C ALA A 250 30.84 30.91 -29.26
N ASN A 251 30.73 32.01 -30.00
CA ASN A 251 31.76 32.64 -30.83
C ASN A 251 33.15 32.73 -30.15
N GLU A 252 34.15 32.12 -30.79
CA GLU A 252 35.57 32.27 -30.46
C GLU A 252 36.01 33.72 -30.61
N LYS A 253 36.35 34.41 -29.51
CA LYS A 253 37.36 35.48 -29.53
C LYS A 253 38.22 35.44 -28.27
N GLU A 254 39.42 34.89 -28.44
CA GLU A 254 40.53 35.03 -27.50
C GLU A 254 40.97 36.50 -27.35
N ASP A 255 41.62 36.77 -26.22
CA ASP A 255 42.19 38.06 -25.87
C ASP A 255 43.33 38.51 -26.80
N VAL A 256 43.35 39.80 -27.13
CA VAL A 256 44.61 40.52 -27.43
C VAL A 256 44.58 41.88 -26.73
N GLU A 257 45.49 42.07 -25.78
CA GLU A 257 45.69 43.33 -25.05
C GLU A 257 46.48 44.38 -25.87
N MET A 258 46.48 45.61 -25.33
CA MET A 258 47.33 46.77 -25.69
C MET A 258 46.90 47.56 -26.96
N HIS A 259 46.93 48.90 -27.00
CA HIS A 259 47.64 49.86 -26.13
C HIS A 259 46.95 51.26 -26.07
N ASN A 260 46.92 51.83 -24.86
CA ASN A 260 47.09 53.25 -24.47
C ASN A 260 46.34 54.45 -25.11
N ALA A 261 45.70 55.21 -24.22
CA ALA A 261 45.74 56.68 -24.04
C ALA A 261 45.31 57.65 -25.16
N SER A 262 44.26 58.45 -24.88
CA SER A 262 44.44 59.86 -24.44
C SER A 262 43.13 60.51 -23.94
N ALA A 263 43.28 61.67 -23.31
CA ALA A 263 42.31 62.57 -22.66
C ALA A 263 41.08 63.01 -23.53
N SER A 264 40.02 63.66 -23.05
CA SER A 264 39.87 64.57 -21.89
C SER A 264 38.41 64.98 -21.61
N SER A 265 38.06 65.34 -20.36
CA SER A 265 36.97 66.26 -19.94
C SER A 265 35.48 65.94 -20.28
N SER A 266 34.42 66.50 -19.66
CA SER A 266 34.10 66.89 -18.26
C SER A 266 32.66 67.49 -18.21
N THR A 267 31.95 67.39 -17.07
CA THR A 267 30.68 68.12 -16.74
C THR A 267 29.42 67.69 -17.56
N VAL A 268 28.14 67.85 -17.14
CA VAL A 268 27.43 68.59 -16.07
C VAL A 268 26.24 67.74 -15.53
N SER A 269 25.80 67.93 -14.28
CA SER A 269 24.45 67.52 -13.78
C SER A 269 23.56 68.74 -13.52
N PRO A 270 22.22 68.66 -13.67
CA PRO A 270 21.38 68.95 -12.50
C PRO A 270 20.05 68.15 -12.41
N ALA A 271 19.43 68.20 -11.22
CA ALA A 271 18.23 67.42 -10.84
C ALA A 271 16.93 68.24 -10.77
N LYS A 272 15.76 67.57 -10.66
CA LYS A 272 14.61 68.09 -9.88
C LYS A 272 13.61 67.03 -9.41
N ILE A 273 12.92 67.34 -8.31
CA ILE A 273 12.23 66.44 -7.36
C ILE A 273 10.97 67.17 -6.81
N PRO A 274 9.77 66.55 -6.72
CA PRO A 274 9.25 66.16 -5.39
C PRO A 274 8.36 64.89 -5.32
N ALA A 275 8.04 64.53 -4.08
CA ALA A 275 7.08 63.51 -3.59
C ALA A 275 5.65 64.13 -3.36
N PRO A 276 4.69 63.66 -2.50
CA PRO A 276 4.73 62.73 -1.32
C PRO A 276 3.70 61.55 -1.37
N ALA A 277 3.72 60.45 -0.60
CA ALA A 277 4.14 60.08 0.77
C ALA A 277 3.12 60.31 1.93
N LYS A 278 2.67 59.23 2.60
CA LYS A 278 2.54 59.11 4.08
C LYS A 278 2.18 57.70 4.61
N GLU A 279 2.81 57.37 5.74
CA GLU A 279 2.72 56.15 6.59
C GLU A 279 1.60 56.30 7.67
N PRO A 280 1.23 55.29 8.52
CA PRO A 280 2.06 54.90 9.68
C PRO A 280 1.90 53.45 10.24
N LYS A 281 2.61 53.16 11.36
CA LYS A 281 2.78 51.84 12.03
C LYS A 281 2.01 51.67 13.36
N ALA A 282 1.64 50.40 13.63
CA ALA A 282 1.64 49.64 14.91
C ALA A 282 0.99 50.16 16.23
N ILE A 283 0.35 49.21 16.96
CA ILE A 283 0.38 48.91 18.43
C ILE A 283 -0.98 48.34 18.93
N ALA A 284 -0.95 47.38 19.87
CA ALA A 284 -2.09 46.78 20.59
C ALA A 284 -1.86 46.93 22.13
N PRO A 285 -2.59 46.30 23.10
CA PRO A 285 -3.90 45.61 23.12
C PRO A 285 -4.82 46.01 24.32
N LYS A 286 -6.07 45.49 24.42
CA LYS A 286 -6.68 44.84 25.64
C LYS A 286 -8.24 44.75 25.67
N LYS A 287 -8.72 43.50 25.84
CA LYS A 287 -9.78 42.98 26.75
C LYS A 287 -11.14 43.71 27.00
N MET A 288 -12.21 42.93 26.73
CA MET A 288 -13.26 42.43 27.68
C MET A 288 -14.71 42.99 27.68
N VAL A 289 -15.64 42.03 27.49
CA VAL A 289 -16.92 41.75 28.22
C VAL A 289 -18.28 42.01 27.53
N ALA A 290 -19.18 41.04 27.79
CA ALA A 290 -20.65 41.00 27.65
C ALA A 290 -21.30 40.70 26.27
N ALA A 291 -21.87 39.49 26.19
CA ALA A 291 -23.06 39.13 25.40
C ALA A 291 -24.31 39.21 26.33
N PRO A 292 -25.50 38.62 26.05
CA PRO A 292 -26.08 38.12 24.79
C PRO A 292 -27.55 38.57 24.56
N THR A 293 -28.15 38.26 23.40
CA THR A 293 -29.50 37.63 23.36
C THR A 293 -29.79 36.97 22.00
N LYS A 294 -30.30 35.74 22.02
CA LYS A 294 -30.95 35.05 20.89
C LYS A 294 -32.38 34.67 21.30
N LYS A 295 -33.37 34.87 20.42
CA LYS A 295 -34.71 34.21 20.35
C LYS A 295 -35.47 34.86 19.16
N ALA A 296 -36.32 34.19 18.38
CA ALA A 296 -36.74 32.79 18.41
C ALA A 296 -37.15 32.26 17.02
N LYS A 297 -37.29 30.93 16.96
CA LYS A 297 -37.87 30.10 15.90
C LYS A 297 -39.29 30.55 15.48
N ALA A 298 -39.65 30.34 14.21
CA ALA A 298 -40.89 29.64 13.81
C ALA A 298 -40.82 29.17 12.34
N LYS A 299 -41.60 28.14 11.98
CA LYS A 299 -41.63 27.54 10.64
C LYS A 299 -42.93 27.87 9.88
N ALA A 300 -42.81 27.90 8.56
CA ALA A 300 -43.68 27.23 7.57
C ALA A 300 -45.06 27.80 7.12
N LEU A 301 -45.20 27.73 5.78
CA LEU A 301 -46.36 27.29 4.97
C LEU A 301 -47.47 28.28 4.53
N LYS A 302 -47.32 28.70 3.26
CA LYS A 302 -48.34 28.84 2.18
C LYS A 302 -49.63 29.65 2.45
N ASN A 303 -49.87 30.66 1.59
CA ASN A 303 -50.78 30.47 0.43
C ASN A 303 -50.74 31.60 -0.63
N LYS A 304 -51.26 31.21 -1.81
CA LYS A 304 -51.76 31.91 -3.02
C LYS A 304 -52.29 33.36 -2.80
N ALA A 305 -52.42 34.25 -3.79
CA ALA A 305 -52.57 34.07 -5.25
C ALA A 305 -52.09 35.30 -6.08
N ALA A 306 -52.23 35.21 -7.41
CA ALA A 306 -51.70 36.12 -8.42
C ALA A 306 -52.31 37.54 -8.51
N THR A 307 -51.53 38.47 -9.05
CA THR A 307 -51.95 39.43 -10.09
C THR A 307 -50.69 39.96 -10.79
N GLY A 308 -50.72 40.10 -12.13
CA GLY A 308 -49.50 40.26 -12.93
C GLY A 308 -49.27 41.65 -13.52
N LYS A 309 -48.04 41.88 -13.99
CA LYS A 309 -47.67 42.76 -15.11
C LYS A 309 -46.24 42.42 -15.57
N ALA A 310 -46.00 42.41 -16.87
CA ALA A 310 -44.71 42.15 -17.52
C ALA A 310 -44.00 43.49 -17.88
N PRO A 311 -42.88 43.48 -18.62
CA PRO A 311 -41.58 42.91 -18.28
C PRO A 311 -40.46 43.98 -18.32
N ALA A 312 -39.31 43.73 -17.67
CA ALA A 312 -38.14 44.61 -17.82
C ALA A 312 -36.80 43.86 -17.75
N LYS A 313 -36.04 43.94 -18.87
CA LYS A 313 -34.59 43.74 -19.04
C LYS A 313 -33.89 42.66 -18.21
N ALA A 314 -33.63 41.52 -18.85
CA ALA A 314 -32.58 40.61 -18.44
C ALA A 314 -31.19 41.21 -18.68
N THR A 315 -30.35 41.23 -17.66
CA THR A 315 -28.88 41.34 -17.80
C THR A 315 -28.33 39.99 -18.26
N PRO A 316 -27.43 39.92 -19.25
CA PRO A 316 -26.84 38.65 -19.67
C PRO A 316 -25.90 38.10 -18.58
N PRO A 317 -25.90 36.78 -18.32
CA PRO A 317 -24.86 36.15 -17.50
C PRO A 317 -23.49 36.28 -18.20
N PRO A 318 -22.38 36.27 -17.45
CA PRO A 318 -21.05 36.41 -18.03
C PRO A 318 -20.79 35.30 -19.05
N LYS A 319 -20.17 35.67 -20.17
CA LYS A 319 -19.74 34.71 -21.20
C LYS A 319 -18.89 33.63 -20.52
N ALA A 320 -19.26 32.37 -20.71
CA ALA A 320 -18.30 31.28 -20.49
C ALA A 320 -17.10 31.57 -21.40
N GLN A 321 -15.92 31.70 -20.80
CA GLN A 321 -14.68 31.71 -21.58
C GLN A 321 -14.61 30.39 -22.35
N PRO A 322 -14.16 30.38 -23.61
CA PRO A 322 -13.85 29.12 -24.27
C PRO A 322 -12.85 28.38 -23.39
N VAL A 323 -13.08 27.08 -23.20
CA VAL A 323 -12.07 26.21 -22.59
C VAL A 323 -10.89 26.23 -23.55
N GLN A 324 -9.81 26.92 -23.17
CA GLN A 324 -8.55 26.78 -23.87
C GLN A 324 -8.16 25.30 -23.75
N GLU A 325 -8.03 24.64 -24.90
CA GLU A 325 -7.46 23.30 -24.92
C GLU A 325 -6.03 23.40 -24.38
N SER A 326 -5.71 22.58 -23.38
CA SER A 326 -4.37 22.56 -22.80
C SER A 326 -3.40 22.03 -23.85
N VAL A 327 -2.55 22.91 -24.38
CA VAL A 327 -1.40 22.52 -25.18
C VAL A 327 -0.34 21.94 -24.22
N PRO A 328 0.25 20.78 -24.52
CA PRO A 328 1.36 20.22 -23.72
C PRO A 328 2.55 21.19 -23.72
N ASP A 329 3.14 21.39 -22.54
CA ASP A 329 4.27 22.31 -22.37
C ASP A 329 5.61 21.57 -22.40
N LYS A 330 6.53 21.98 -23.29
CA LYS A 330 7.86 21.37 -23.44
C LYS A 330 8.73 21.65 -22.20
N ASP A 331 8.56 22.82 -21.55
CA ASP A 331 9.38 23.28 -20.41
C ASP A 331 9.14 22.47 -19.12
N LEU A 332 8.08 21.65 -19.07
CA LEU A 332 7.76 20.79 -17.93
C LEU A 332 8.46 19.41 -18.00
N ILE A 333 9.09 19.08 -19.12
CA ILE A 333 9.77 17.80 -19.35
C ILE A 333 11.27 17.96 -19.11
N GLU A 334 11.77 17.38 -18.02
CA GLU A 334 13.18 17.52 -17.62
C GLU A 334 14.15 16.96 -18.67
N THR A 335 15.10 17.80 -19.08
CA THR A 335 16.12 17.46 -20.08
C THR A 335 17.20 16.55 -19.50
N GLN A 336 17.98 15.90 -20.37
CA GLN A 336 19.08 15.05 -19.91
C GLN A 336 20.15 15.85 -19.15
N ALA A 337 20.44 17.08 -19.60
CA ALA A 337 21.41 17.98 -18.97
C ALA A 337 20.93 18.50 -17.60
N GLU A 338 19.63 18.80 -17.46
CA GLU A 338 19.04 19.17 -16.17
C GLU A 338 19.11 18.02 -15.16
N MET A 339 18.75 16.81 -15.58
CA MET A 339 18.82 15.63 -14.72
C MET A 339 20.28 15.31 -14.33
N HIS A 340 21.23 15.42 -15.26
CA HIS A 340 22.66 15.30 -14.98
C HIS A 340 23.11 16.29 -13.91
N SER A 341 22.82 17.58 -14.11
CA SER A 341 23.18 18.64 -13.16
C SER A 341 22.53 18.43 -11.78
N ARG A 342 21.28 17.95 -11.74
CA ARG A 342 20.55 17.60 -10.52
C ARG A 342 21.20 16.44 -9.75
N LEU A 343 21.63 15.39 -10.43
CA LEU A 343 22.33 14.24 -9.83
C LEU A 343 23.77 14.57 -9.40
N LYS A 344 24.43 15.51 -10.10
CA LYS A 344 25.81 15.95 -9.83
C LYS A 344 25.94 16.94 -8.67
N HIS A 345 25.02 17.91 -8.58
CA HIS A 345 25.09 19.00 -7.60
C HIS A 345 24.13 18.84 -6.40
N GLY A 346 23.15 17.96 -6.52
CA GLY A 346 22.11 17.71 -5.52
C GLY A 346 21.08 18.83 -5.44
N SER A 347 19.86 18.48 -5.01
CA SER A 347 18.79 19.44 -4.73
C SER A 347 18.81 19.88 -3.27
N GLU A 348 18.49 21.15 -3.00
CA GLU A 348 18.42 21.66 -1.63
C GLU A 348 17.20 21.11 -0.87
N TYR A 349 17.40 20.84 0.42
CA TYR A 349 16.34 20.34 1.27
C TYR A 349 15.36 21.45 1.69
N ASN A 350 14.07 21.11 1.69
CA ASN A 350 13.00 21.98 2.18
C ASN A 350 13.03 22.10 3.73
N HIS A 351 14.02 22.85 4.25
CA HIS A 351 14.28 23.01 5.69
C HIS A 351 13.07 23.50 6.51
N GLY A 352 12.09 24.19 5.90
CA GLY A 352 10.85 24.59 6.55
C GLY A 352 9.84 23.46 6.82
N LYS A 353 10.02 22.27 6.23
CA LYS A 353 9.15 21.09 6.43
C LYS A 353 9.83 19.96 7.20
N ILE A 354 11.16 19.91 7.19
CA ILE A 354 11.93 18.82 7.80
C ILE A 354 11.98 19.00 9.32
N ALA A 355 11.50 17.98 10.05
CA ALA A 355 11.43 18.00 11.51
C ALA A 355 12.76 17.56 12.18
N GLY A 356 13.84 18.30 11.93
CA GLY A 356 15.15 18.05 12.55
C GLY A 356 16.34 18.54 11.72
N VAL A 357 17.56 18.27 12.20
CA VAL A 357 18.80 18.44 11.44
C VAL A 357 19.10 17.13 10.72
N MET A 358 19.26 17.19 9.40
CA MET A 358 19.74 16.05 8.61
C MET A 358 21.23 15.89 8.86
N VAL A 359 21.63 14.77 9.48
CA VAL A 359 23.02 14.41 9.74
C VAL A 359 23.34 13.15 8.96
N ALA A 360 24.48 13.15 8.28
CA ALA A 360 25.06 12.01 7.59
C ALA A 360 26.50 11.78 8.05
N GLY A 361 27.12 10.68 7.59
CA GLY A 361 28.41 10.22 8.09
C GLY A 361 28.28 9.27 9.29
N THR A 362 29.41 8.91 9.87
CA THR A 362 29.46 8.02 11.05
C THR A 362 29.19 8.80 12.34
N MET A 363 28.96 8.12 13.46
CA MET A 363 28.87 8.80 14.77
C MET A 363 30.15 9.57 15.14
N GLU A 364 31.28 9.20 14.54
CA GLU A 364 32.59 9.81 14.76
C GLU A 364 32.80 11.08 13.93
N ASN A 365 32.16 11.17 12.75
CA ASN A 365 32.18 12.34 11.86
C ASN A 365 30.76 12.69 11.35
N PRO A 366 29.94 13.36 12.18
CA PRO A 366 28.62 13.83 11.77
C PRO A 366 28.72 15.09 10.89
N ILE A 367 28.27 14.98 9.63
CA ILE A 367 28.18 16.08 8.67
C ILE A 367 26.72 16.51 8.54
N ILE A 368 26.43 17.80 8.68
CA ILE A 368 25.09 18.34 8.44
C ILE A 368 24.86 18.41 6.92
N GLN A 369 23.86 17.70 6.41
CA GLN A 369 23.48 17.74 5.01
C GLN A 369 22.42 18.83 4.74
N THR A 370 22.70 19.69 3.77
CA THR A 370 21.77 20.69 3.23
C THR A 370 21.22 20.33 1.85
N LYS A 371 21.86 19.37 1.16
CA LYS A 371 21.49 18.88 -0.17
C LYS A 371 21.33 17.36 -0.19
N THR A 372 20.59 16.86 -1.18
CA THR A 372 20.47 15.43 -1.48
C THR A 372 21.83 14.80 -1.84
N ILE A 373 21.89 13.46 -1.81
CA ILE A 373 23.05 12.71 -2.31
C ILE A 373 23.39 13.11 -3.75
N THR A 374 24.69 13.23 -4.01
CA THR A 374 25.31 13.45 -5.31
C THR A 374 26.04 12.18 -5.74
N PHE A 375 26.03 11.86 -7.04
CA PHE A 375 26.65 10.67 -7.59
C PHE A 375 27.96 11.01 -8.33
N PRO A 376 28.93 10.08 -8.43
CA PRO A 376 30.10 10.25 -9.30
C PRO A 376 29.68 10.16 -10.79
N GLU A 377 30.51 10.72 -11.67
CA GLU A 377 30.19 10.95 -13.08
C GLU A 377 29.85 9.66 -13.87
N ASP A 378 30.53 8.57 -13.55
CA ASP A 378 30.32 7.22 -14.11
C ASP A 378 28.97 6.62 -13.68
N GLU A 379 28.61 6.73 -12.39
CA GLU A 379 27.28 6.34 -11.91
C GLU A 379 26.17 7.21 -12.53
N ILE A 380 26.38 8.53 -12.70
CA ILE A 380 25.41 9.41 -13.37
C ILE A 380 25.16 8.96 -14.81
N GLN A 381 26.22 8.63 -15.57
CA GLN A 381 26.07 8.15 -16.95
C GLN A 381 25.28 6.84 -17.01
N GLN A 382 25.54 5.90 -16.08
CA GLN A 382 24.77 4.66 -15.97
C GLN A 382 23.29 4.93 -15.61
N LEU A 383 23.03 5.83 -14.66
CA LEU A 383 21.67 6.21 -14.26
C LEU A 383 20.91 6.86 -15.42
N LEU A 384 21.53 7.76 -16.18
CA LEU A 384 20.90 8.42 -17.34
C LEU A 384 20.57 7.40 -18.45
N ALA A 385 21.45 6.44 -18.73
CA ALA A 385 21.18 5.37 -19.70
C ALA A 385 20.02 4.45 -19.25
N GLN A 386 19.86 4.22 -17.95
CA GLN A 386 18.70 3.51 -17.41
C GLN A 386 17.42 4.37 -17.48
N VAL A 387 17.52 5.68 -17.25
CA VAL A 387 16.38 6.61 -17.37
C VAL A 387 15.88 6.71 -18.81
N SER A 388 16.74 6.74 -19.82
CA SER A 388 16.30 6.74 -21.22
C SER A 388 15.51 5.47 -21.56
N GLU A 389 15.98 4.29 -21.14
CA GLU A 389 15.25 3.03 -21.31
C GLU A 389 13.90 3.03 -20.56
N ILE A 390 13.84 3.54 -19.33
CA ILE A 390 12.57 3.68 -18.59
C ILE A 390 11.62 4.66 -19.27
N LYS A 391 12.13 5.74 -19.89
CA LYS A 391 11.30 6.67 -20.69
C LYS A 391 10.67 5.97 -21.90
N TYR A 392 11.41 5.10 -22.60
CA TYR A 392 10.82 4.24 -23.65
C TYR A 392 9.76 3.29 -23.09
N LEU A 393 10.05 2.59 -21.99
CA LEU A 393 9.10 1.67 -21.35
C LEU A 393 7.84 2.40 -20.87
N LEU A 394 7.98 3.61 -20.33
CA LEU A 394 6.88 4.48 -19.91
C LEU A 394 6.05 4.97 -21.10
N PHE A 395 6.67 5.35 -22.22
CA PHE A 395 5.95 5.68 -23.45
C PHE A 395 5.13 4.48 -23.96
N CYS A 396 5.74 3.31 -24.03
CA CYS A 396 5.05 2.09 -24.45
C CYS A 396 3.98 1.62 -23.43
N ARG A 397 4.12 1.92 -22.13
CA ARG A 397 3.06 1.78 -21.11
C ARG A 397 1.87 2.70 -21.37
N LEU A 398 2.12 3.97 -21.73
CA LEU A 398 1.07 4.93 -22.07
C LEU A 398 0.33 4.52 -23.35
N LEU A 399 1.03 3.97 -24.33
CA LEU A 399 0.45 3.36 -25.55
C LEU A 399 -0.42 2.13 -25.24
N LEU A 400 0.01 1.24 -24.33
CA LEU A 400 -0.80 0.11 -23.86
C LEU A 400 -2.13 0.57 -23.24
N GLY A 401 -2.15 1.73 -22.59
CA GLY A 401 -3.36 2.39 -22.08
C GLY A 401 -4.18 3.16 -23.12
N HIS A 402 -3.74 3.28 -24.39
CA HIS A 402 -4.36 4.12 -25.40
C HIS A 402 -5.01 3.31 -26.54
N ALA A 403 -6.29 2.97 -26.37
CA ALA A 403 -7.01 2.04 -27.23
C ALA A 403 -6.99 2.35 -28.74
N THR A 404 -6.87 3.61 -29.16
CA THR A 404 -6.79 3.99 -30.59
C THR A 404 -5.39 3.86 -31.18
N LEU A 405 -4.34 3.96 -30.36
CA LEU A 405 -2.94 3.95 -30.83
C LEU A 405 -2.26 2.59 -30.62
N LEU A 406 -2.81 1.77 -29.73
CA LEU A 406 -2.35 0.40 -29.49
C LEU A 406 -2.25 -0.45 -30.78
N PRO A 407 -3.20 -0.44 -31.74
CA PRO A 407 -3.06 -1.24 -32.97
C PRO A 407 -1.82 -0.87 -33.79
N ALA A 408 -1.58 0.42 -34.02
CA ALA A 408 -0.38 0.91 -34.70
C ALA A 408 0.90 0.57 -33.93
N ALA A 409 0.90 0.79 -32.60
CA ALA A 409 2.05 0.51 -31.74
C ALA A 409 2.40 -0.99 -31.62
N LEU A 410 1.44 -1.89 -31.86
CA LEU A 410 1.69 -3.34 -31.95
C LEU A 410 2.26 -3.77 -33.30
N ARG A 411 2.02 -3.01 -34.38
CA ARG A 411 2.58 -3.27 -35.71
C ARG A 411 4.01 -2.75 -35.85
N ALA A 412 4.28 -1.57 -35.30
CA ALA A 412 5.57 -0.89 -35.39
C ALA A 412 6.69 -1.60 -34.59
N ASN A 413 7.88 -1.68 -35.18
CA ASN A 413 9.09 -2.22 -34.55
C ASN A 413 9.98 -1.13 -33.95
N THR A 414 9.72 0.14 -34.23
CA THR A 414 10.40 1.30 -33.62
C THR A 414 9.38 2.37 -33.23
N VAL A 415 9.84 3.39 -32.50
CA VAL A 415 9.01 4.58 -32.20
C VAL A 415 8.80 5.41 -33.47
N ASP A 416 9.81 5.52 -34.34
CA ASP A 416 9.73 6.31 -35.57
C ASP A 416 8.77 5.68 -36.60
N GLU A 417 8.78 4.34 -36.74
CA GLU A 417 7.77 3.60 -37.53
C GLU A 417 6.34 3.84 -37.01
N PHE A 418 6.17 3.99 -35.69
CA PHE A 418 4.88 4.31 -35.09
C PHE A 418 4.46 5.76 -35.34
N LEU A 419 5.37 6.72 -35.22
CA LEU A 419 5.08 8.14 -35.44
C LEU A 419 4.84 8.47 -36.93
N ALA A 420 5.37 7.65 -37.84
CA ALA A 420 5.13 7.73 -39.27
C ALA A 420 3.82 7.04 -39.74
N ASP A 421 3.12 6.28 -38.89
CA ASP A 421 1.89 5.58 -39.25
C ASP A 421 0.73 6.59 -39.44
N GLU A 422 0.04 6.52 -40.58
CA GLU A 422 -1.09 7.38 -40.95
C GLU A 422 -2.32 7.16 -40.04
N GLU A 423 -2.48 5.98 -39.44
CA GLU A 423 -3.58 5.69 -38.49
C GLU A 423 -3.43 6.46 -37.16
N VAL A 424 -2.25 7.05 -36.90
CA VAL A 424 -1.95 7.83 -35.69
C VAL A 424 -2.46 9.26 -35.84
N SER A 425 -3.63 9.56 -35.28
CA SER A 425 -4.23 10.89 -35.36
C SER A 425 -3.52 11.93 -34.47
N THR A 426 -3.45 13.18 -34.94
CA THR A 426 -2.90 14.34 -34.19
C THR A 426 -3.55 14.51 -32.81
N SER A 427 -4.86 14.30 -32.73
CA SER A 427 -5.63 14.32 -31.48
C SER A 427 -5.18 13.26 -30.47
N ALA A 428 -4.80 12.07 -30.93
CA ALA A 428 -4.34 10.99 -30.06
C ALA A 428 -2.86 11.18 -29.66
N LEU A 429 -2.02 11.75 -30.53
CA LEU A 429 -0.67 12.20 -30.19
C LEU A 429 -0.70 13.27 -29.09
N ARG A 430 -1.55 14.29 -29.22
CA ARG A 430 -1.77 15.32 -28.17
C ARG A 430 -2.17 14.70 -26.83
N ASP A 431 -3.14 13.78 -26.84
CA ASP A 431 -3.64 13.13 -25.63
C ASP A 431 -2.58 12.24 -24.95
N ILE A 432 -1.61 11.70 -25.71
CA ILE A 432 -0.41 11.05 -25.17
C ILE A 432 0.60 12.08 -24.65
N CYS A 433 0.87 13.16 -25.38
CA CYS A 433 1.79 14.22 -24.95
C CYS A 433 1.38 14.81 -23.58
N LEU A 434 0.09 15.05 -23.36
CA LEU A 434 -0.44 15.48 -22.05
C LEU A 434 -0.18 14.48 -20.91
N LYS A 435 -0.14 13.18 -21.21
CA LYS A 435 0.23 12.14 -20.23
C LYS A 435 1.74 11.98 -20.06
N MET A 436 2.53 12.38 -21.05
CA MET A 436 4.00 12.38 -20.99
C MET A 436 4.56 13.61 -20.26
N GLU A 437 3.86 14.75 -20.33
CA GLU A 437 4.12 15.93 -19.50
C GLU A 437 3.98 15.60 -18.01
N ARG A 438 2.93 14.84 -17.64
CA ARG A 438 2.65 14.44 -16.25
C ARG A 438 2.27 12.96 -16.15
N PRO A 439 3.24 12.05 -16.24
CA PRO A 439 2.99 10.62 -16.12
C PRO A 439 2.50 10.29 -14.71
N GLY A 440 1.49 9.42 -14.63
CA GLY A 440 0.98 8.96 -13.35
C GLY A 440 2.02 8.12 -12.61
N LEU A 441 2.05 8.23 -11.28
CA LEU A 441 3.06 7.55 -10.47
C LEU A 441 2.99 6.01 -10.56
N GLN A 442 1.81 5.45 -10.87
CA GLN A 442 1.67 4.01 -11.10
C GLN A 442 2.36 3.60 -12.41
N GLU A 443 2.20 4.39 -13.47
CA GLU A 443 2.84 4.18 -14.77
C GLU A 443 4.37 4.32 -14.69
N ILE A 444 4.88 5.33 -13.95
CA ILE A 444 6.32 5.46 -13.67
C ILE A 444 6.84 4.24 -12.91
N ARG A 445 6.15 3.82 -11.84
CA ARG A 445 6.53 2.64 -11.05
C ARG A 445 6.58 1.39 -11.93
N ASP A 446 5.57 1.18 -12.76
CA ASP A 446 5.47 -0.04 -13.56
C ASP A 446 6.52 -0.06 -14.68
N ALA A 447 6.85 1.09 -15.30
CA ALA A 447 7.97 1.22 -16.23
C ALA A 447 9.35 1.01 -15.56
N CYS A 448 9.54 1.50 -14.33
CA CYS A 448 10.74 1.20 -13.54
C CYS A 448 10.84 -0.29 -13.20
N ALA A 449 9.71 -0.96 -12.93
CA ALA A 449 9.66 -2.40 -12.66
C ALA A 449 9.95 -3.23 -13.92
N ASP A 450 9.59 -2.76 -15.11
CA ASP A 450 9.91 -3.45 -16.38
C ASP A 450 11.42 -3.53 -16.63
N LEU A 451 12.17 -2.42 -16.44
CA LEU A 451 13.63 -2.40 -16.68
C LEU A 451 14.39 -3.46 -15.87
N PHE A 452 14.00 -3.66 -14.61
CA PHE A 452 14.73 -4.50 -13.66
C PHE A 452 14.24 -5.95 -13.58
N ARG A 453 13.28 -6.35 -14.42
CA ARG A 453 12.85 -7.75 -14.56
C ARG A 453 13.63 -8.39 -15.69
N SER A 454 14.38 -9.45 -15.39
CA SER A 454 15.17 -10.13 -16.41
C SER A 454 14.28 -10.86 -17.43
N ASP A 455 14.72 -10.89 -18.68
CA ASP A 455 14.03 -11.60 -19.76
C ASP A 455 14.08 -13.14 -19.63
N GLU A 456 14.96 -13.63 -18.76
CA GLU A 456 15.31 -15.04 -18.47
C GLU A 456 14.90 -15.50 -17.06
N GLU A 457 14.09 -14.71 -16.35
CA GLU A 457 13.68 -15.02 -14.98
C GLU A 457 12.76 -16.27 -14.95
N GLU A 458 13.38 -17.44 -14.77
CA GLU A 458 12.69 -18.70 -14.45
C GLU A 458 11.68 -18.43 -13.33
N ASP A 459 10.45 -18.92 -13.51
CA ASP A 459 9.38 -18.62 -12.58
C ASP A 459 9.79 -19.12 -11.17
N GLU A 460 9.88 -18.21 -10.19
CA GLU A 460 10.14 -18.59 -8.80
C GLU A 460 9.09 -19.60 -8.29
N ASP A 461 7.87 -19.54 -8.84
CA ASP A 461 6.81 -20.54 -8.68
C ASP A 461 7.10 -21.90 -9.35
N GLU A 462 7.82 -21.93 -10.47
CA GLU A 462 8.33 -23.17 -11.10
C GLU A 462 9.52 -23.74 -10.32
N ILE A 463 10.40 -22.91 -9.76
CA ILE A 463 11.50 -23.36 -8.87
C ILE A 463 10.92 -23.95 -7.58
N ILE A 464 9.96 -23.27 -6.95
CA ILE A 464 9.25 -23.75 -5.76
C ILE A 464 8.44 -25.02 -6.09
N LYS A 465 7.80 -25.08 -7.27
CA LYS A 465 7.12 -26.31 -7.72
C LYS A 465 8.09 -27.44 -8.01
N ALA A 466 9.22 -27.24 -8.68
CA ALA A 466 10.23 -28.28 -8.92
C ALA A 466 10.76 -28.85 -7.59
N HIS A 467 10.98 -27.98 -6.59
CA HIS A 467 11.32 -28.39 -5.22
C HIS A 467 10.19 -29.17 -4.51
N ALA A 468 8.92 -28.92 -4.85
CA ALA A 468 7.75 -29.61 -4.31
C ALA A 468 7.33 -30.87 -5.11
N THR A 469 7.70 -30.95 -6.40
CA THR A 469 7.39 -32.04 -7.33
C THR A 469 8.59 -32.93 -7.63
N GLY A 470 9.58 -32.97 -6.74
CA GLY A 470 10.40 -34.15 -6.53
C GLY A 470 11.30 -34.56 -7.69
N GLU A 471 11.88 -33.61 -8.42
CA GLU A 471 13.12 -33.88 -9.13
C GLU A 471 14.25 -33.97 -8.09
N GLU A 472 14.42 -35.17 -7.52
CA GLU A 472 15.51 -35.45 -6.60
C GLU A 472 16.85 -35.30 -7.32
N SER A 473 17.50 -34.16 -7.11
CA SER A 473 18.91 -33.96 -7.44
C SER A 473 19.73 -35.18 -7.01
N GLU A 474 20.50 -35.73 -7.94
CA GLU A 474 21.21 -37.02 -7.84
C GLU A 474 22.15 -37.12 -6.62
N TYR A 475 22.51 -35.96 -6.04
CA TYR A 475 23.24 -35.83 -4.77
C TYR A 475 22.49 -36.34 -3.53
N ALA A 476 21.15 -36.26 -3.48
CA ALA A 476 20.36 -36.61 -2.31
C ALA A 476 20.29 -38.13 -2.05
N ASP A 477 20.35 -38.94 -3.10
CA ASP A 477 20.18 -40.39 -3.03
C ASP A 477 21.45 -41.12 -2.53
N ILE A 478 22.60 -40.44 -2.59
CA ILE A 478 23.86 -40.91 -2.00
C ILE A 478 23.83 -40.79 -0.46
N LEU A 479 23.22 -39.73 0.08
CA LEU A 479 23.12 -39.52 1.54
C LEU A 479 22.05 -40.38 2.22
N LYS A 480 20.94 -40.70 1.53
CA LYS A 480 19.81 -41.43 2.13
C LYS A 480 20.06 -42.94 2.35
N LYS A 481 21.08 -43.54 1.72
CA LYS A 481 21.36 -44.99 1.76
C LYS A 481 21.89 -45.55 3.11
N LYS A 482 21.95 -44.75 4.18
CA LYS A 482 22.46 -45.17 5.52
C LYS A 482 21.50 -45.03 6.71
N ILE A 483 20.18 -44.94 6.49
CA ILE A 483 19.21 -44.97 7.60
C ILE A 483 18.18 -46.10 7.39
N TRP A 484 18.22 -47.11 8.28
CA TRP A 484 17.26 -48.22 8.32
C TRP A 484 15.81 -47.73 8.45
N LYS A 485 14.98 -47.97 7.44
CA LYS A 485 13.52 -47.85 7.57
C LYS A 485 12.94 -49.18 8.08
N ALA A 486 12.47 -49.18 9.33
CA ALA A 486 11.76 -50.32 9.90
C ALA A 486 10.46 -50.60 9.14
N LYS A 487 10.19 -51.88 8.80
CA LYS A 487 8.94 -52.29 8.15
C LYS A 487 7.75 -52.00 9.06
N LYS A 488 6.81 -51.14 8.62
CA LYS A 488 5.49 -50.98 9.27
C LYS A 488 4.76 -52.34 9.25
N ARG A 489 4.12 -52.72 10.36
CA ARG A 489 3.36 -53.97 10.48
C ARG A 489 2.03 -53.88 9.70
N ALA A 490 1.53 -55.01 9.22
CA ALA A 490 0.21 -55.09 8.59
C ALA A 490 -0.90 -54.67 9.58
N GLY A 491 -1.87 -53.88 9.10
CA GLY A 491 -2.99 -53.36 9.91
C GLY A 491 -2.95 -51.87 10.25
N ALA A 492 -1.93 -51.11 9.81
CA ALA A 492 -1.93 -49.66 9.94
C ALA A 492 -2.96 -49.00 9.00
N LEU A 493 -3.70 -47.99 9.51
CA LEU A 493 -4.66 -47.20 8.74
C LEU A 493 -3.97 -46.40 7.61
N PRO A 494 -4.59 -46.23 6.42
CA PRO A 494 -4.05 -45.39 5.36
C PRO A 494 -4.02 -43.91 5.75
N GLU A 495 -2.97 -43.19 5.31
CA GLU A 495 -2.82 -41.73 5.55
C GLU A 495 -3.90 -40.86 4.87
N LYS A 496 -4.66 -41.41 3.92
CA LYS A 496 -5.84 -40.76 3.32
C LYS A 496 -6.97 -41.77 3.16
N TRP A 497 -8.16 -41.43 3.67
CA TRP A 497 -9.37 -42.24 3.50
C TRP A 497 -9.99 -41.97 2.12
N VAL A 498 -10.36 -43.02 1.40
CA VAL A 498 -10.98 -42.94 0.06
C VAL A 498 -12.27 -43.74 0.08
N PRO A 499 -13.43 -43.14 -0.27
CA PRO A 499 -14.71 -43.83 -0.26
C PRO A 499 -14.75 -44.98 -1.28
N GLU A 500 -15.33 -46.11 -0.86
CA GLU A 500 -15.30 -47.39 -1.56
C GLU A 500 -15.89 -47.34 -2.99
N ARG A 501 -16.83 -46.41 -3.22
CA ARG A 501 -17.44 -46.12 -4.53
C ARG A 501 -16.47 -45.58 -5.58
N GLN A 502 -15.32 -45.01 -5.18
CA GLN A 502 -14.25 -44.58 -6.11
C GLN A 502 -13.32 -45.74 -6.47
N LYS A 503 -13.02 -46.65 -5.53
CA LYS A 503 -12.19 -47.85 -5.81
C LYS A 503 -12.83 -48.75 -6.86
N ALA A 504 -14.16 -48.95 -6.79
CA ALA A 504 -14.89 -49.76 -7.76
C ALA A 504 -14.87 -49.21 -9.20
N LYS A 505 -14.71 -47.88 -9.39
CA LYS A 505 -14.71 -47.25 -10.72
C LYS A 505 -13.36 -47.29 -11.44
N GLN A 506 -12.24 -47.49 -10.72
CA GLN A 506 -10.92 -47.59 -11.33
C GLN A 506 -10.59 -49.01 -11.84
N GLY A 507 -11.36 -50.03 -11.45
CA GLY A 507 -11.10 -51.43 -11.79
C GLY A 507 -11.80 -51.96 -13.06
N LEU A 508 -12.62 -51.16 -13.76
CA LEU A 508 -13.52 -51.68 -14.81
C LEU A 508 -13.61 -50.77 -16.07
N GLY A 509 -12.53 -50.06 -16.40
CA GLY A 509 -12.49 -49.05 -17.47
C GLY A 509 -11.72 -49.40 -18.74
N SER A 510 -11.23 -50.64 -18.89
CA SER A 510 -10.32 -51.02 -19.98
C SER A 510 -10.68 -52.36 -20.62
N MET A 511 -11.77 -52.37 -21.40
CA MET A 511 -12.00 -53.23 -22.59
C MET A 511 -13.42 -53.01 -23.13
N LEU A 512 -13.54 -52.39 -24.31
CA LEU A 512 -14.55 -52.60 -25.37
C LEU A 512 -14.40 -51.50 -26.45
N PRO A 513 -14.61 -51.79 -27.76
CA PRO A 513 -14.46 -50.83 -28.85
C PRO A 513 -15.74 -49.99 -29.09
N PRO A 514 -15.66 -48.87 -29.84
CA PRO A 514 -16.77 -47.92 -29.98
C PRO A 514 -17.66 -48.20 -31.19
N GLU A 515 -18.97 -48.33 -30.96
CA GLU A 515 -20.01 -47.99 -31.95
C GLU A 515 -20.89 -46.88 -31.37
N GLY A 516 -21.31 -45.94 -32.22
CA GLY A 516 -21.68 -44.60 -31.78
C GLY A 516 -23.15 -44.41 -31.40
N ASN A 517 -23.41 -43.44 -30.52
CA ASN A 517 -24.26 -42.30 -30.88
C ASN A 517 -24.17 -41.13 -29.88
N GLY A 518 -24.07 -39.91 -30.41
CA GLY A 518 -24.79 -38.75 -29.86
C GLY A 518 -24.51 -38.27 -28.43
N ALA A 519 -23.26 -38.17 -27.99
CA ALA A 519 -22.90 -37.35 -26.83
C ALA A 519 -21.71 -36.44 -27.17
N VAL A 520 -21.90 -35.12 -27.13
CA VAL A 520 -20.80 -34.16 -27.24
C VAL A 520 -20.02 -34.20 -25.93
N ASP A 521 -18.83 -34.80 -25.97
CA ASP A 521 -17.90 -34.78 -24.85
C ASP A 521 -17.33 -33.36 -24.69
N PHE A 522 -17.90 -32.59 -23.76
CA PHE A 522 -17.27 -31.39 -23.23
C PHE A 522 -16.12 -31.84 -22.32
N GLY A 523 -15.02 -32.22 -22.96
CA GLY A 523 -13.86 -32.84 -22.32
C GLY A 523 -13.42 -32.09 -21.07
N GLN A 524 -12.99 -32.86 -20.06
CA GLN A 524 -12.63 -32.33 -18.74
C GLN A 524 -11.69 -31.12 -18.87
N SER A 525 -12.23 -29.95 -18.52
CA SER A 525 -11.44 -28.72 -18.50
C SER A 525 -10.35 -28.89 -17.45
N SER A 526 -9.09 -28.89 -17.88
CA SER A 526 -7.91 -28.85 -17.01
C SER A 526 -7.73 -27.46 -16.38
N ALA A 527 -8.79 -26.98 -15.73
CA ALA A 527 -8.89 -25.74 -14.98
C ALA A 527 -8.60 -25.99 -13.48
N GLY A 528 -7.55 -26.76 -13.22
CA GLY A 528 -6.88 -26.83 -11.92
C GLY A 528 -5.46 -26.28 -12.09
N ASP A 529 -5.17 -25.18 -11.41
CA ASP A 529 -3.83 -24.59 -11.16
C ASP A 529 -2.79 -24.67 -12.28
N LYS A 530 -3.16 -24.20 -13.48
CA LYS A 530 -2.15 -23.63 -14.38
C LYS A 530 -1.80 -22.24 -13.83
N PRO A 531 -0.54 -21.95 -13.46
CA PRO A 531 -0.16 -20.59 -13.11
C PRO A 531 -0.47 -19.67 -14.30
N SER A 532 -0.87 -18.44 -14.00
CA SER A 532 -1.09 -17.42 -15.03
C SER A 532 0.24 -17.13 -15.72
N LYS A 533 0.46 -17.73 -16.90
CA LYS A 533 1.66 -17.49 -17.71
C LYS A 533 1.87 -15.98 -17.84
N LYS A 534 3.01 -15.47 -17.36
CA LYS A 534 3.35 -14.05 -17.42
C LYS A 534 3.40 -13.63 -18.90
N ILE A 535 2.43 -12.83 -19.33
CA ILE A 535 2.33 -12.38 -20.72
C ILE A 535 3.25 -11.17 -20.92
N ARG A 536 4.23 -11.28 -21.82
CA ARG A 536 4.95 -10.14 -22.41
C ARG A 536 4.22 -9.65 -23.66
N VAL A 537 4.14 -8.34 -23.85
CA VAL A 537 3.59 -7.68 -25.04
C VAL A 537 4.71 -6.87 -25.70
N LYS A 538 4.85 -6.99 -27.03
CA LYS A 538 5.80 -6.16 -27.81
C LYS A 538 5.09 -4.89 -28.28
N ILE A 539 5.63 -3.71 -27.99
CA ILE A 539 5.09 -2.40 -28.37
C ILE A 539 6.24 -1.53 -28.86
N CYS A 540 6.15 -0.99 -30.08
CA CYS A 540 7.18 -0.15 -30.71
C CYS A 540 8.60 -0.74 -30.57
N GLY A 541 8.74 -2.05 -30.80
CA GLY A 541 10.02 -2.77 -30.65
C GLY A 541 10.31 -3.36 -29.26
N ARG A 542 9.83 -2.73 -28.18
CA ARG A 542 10.17 -3.07 -26.79
C ARG A 542 9.20 -4.08 -26.18
N TYR A 543 9.69 -4.93 -25.27
CA TYR A 543 8.86 -5.88 -24.52
C TYR A 543 8.45 -5.31 -23.16
N ILE A 544 7.18 -5.48 -22.80
CA ILE A 544 6.58 -5.01 -21.56
C ILE A 544 5.81 -6.15 -20.89
N TRP A 545 5.88 -6.25 -19.55
CA TRP A 545 5.12 -7.24 -18.79
C TRP A 545 3.67 -6.80 -18.56
N ASN A 546 2.69 -7.62 -18.93
CA ASN A 546 1.27 -7.29 -18.72
C ASN A 546 0.86 -7.27 -17.23
N TYR A 547 1.68 -7.83 -16.33
CA TYR A 547 1.44 -7.89 -14.88
C TYR A 547 2.60 -7.26 -14.08
N PRO A 548 2.65 -5.92 -13.96
CA PRO A 548 3.73 -5.20 -13.25
C PRO A 548 3.71 -5.38 -11.73
N TRP A 549 2.62 -5.95 -11.19
CA TRP A 549 2.33 -5.98 -9.77
C TRP A 549 2.63 -7.32 -9.09
N ASP A 550 2.90 -8.39 -9.84
CA ASP A 550 3.13 -9.75 -9.29
C ASP A 550 4.46 -9.91 -8.53
N LYS A 551 5.48 -9.10 -8.84
CA LYS A 551 6.79 -9.13 -8.16
C LYS A 551 7.08 -7.79 -7.48
N ALA A 552 7.61 -7.84 -6.26
CA ALA A 552 8.09 -6.68 -5.51
C ALA A 552 9.14 -5.87 -6.31
N MET A 553 9.07 -4.55 -6.22
CA MET A 553 10.06 -3.66 -6.84
C MET A 553 11.39 -3.72 -6.07
N ASN A 554 12.49 -3.88 -6.82
CA ASN A 554 13.85 -3.92 -6.26
C ASN A 554 14.40 -2.52 -5.95
N ARG A 555 15.56 -2.48 -5.27
CA ARG A 555 16.26 -1.23 -4.88
C ARG A 555 16.58 -0.31 -6.06
N GLY A 556 16.95 -0.89 -7.21
CA GLY A 556 17.24 -0.15 -8.45
C GLY A 556 15.99 0.51 -9.03
N GLY A 557 14.88 -0.21 -9.10
CA GLY A 557 13.58 0.30 -9.54
C GLY A 557 13.08 1.43 -8.65
N TRP A 558 13.22 1.30 -7.33
CA TRP A 558 12.87 2.40 -6.41
C TRP A 558 13.81 3.61 -6.53
N LEU A 559 15.09 3.40 -6.82
CA LEU A 559 16.04 4.49 -7.07
C LEU A 559 15.64 5.27 -8.32
N GLN A 560 15.35 4.56 -9.42
CA GLN A 560 14.94 5.17 -10.67
C GLN A 560 13.56 5.84 -10.58
N PHE A 561 12.60 5.21 -9.89
CA PHE A 561 11.32 5.83 -9.56
C PHE A 561 11.52 7.15 -8.82
N CYS A 562 12.43 7.18 -7.84
CA CYS A 562 12.73 8.38 -7.06
C CYS A 562 13.42 9.49 -7.89
N ILE A 563 14.29 9.11 -8.83
CA ILE A 563 14.95 10.05 -9.75
C ILE A 563 13.94 10.68 -10.72
N LEU A 564 13.04 9.87 -11.29
CA LEU A 564 12.01 10.32 -12.25
C LEU A 564 10.88 11.11 -11.56
N ALA A 565 10.31 10.59 -10.47
CA ALA A 565 9.22 11.21 -9.75
C ALA A 565 9.71 12.25 -8.72
N LYS A 566 10.52 13.23 -9.16
CA LYS A 566 11.20 14.21 -8.29
C LYS A 566 10.29 14.98 -7.33
N ASP A 567 9.04 15.24 -7.73
CA ASP A 567 8.03 15.94 -6.93
C ASP A 567 7.19 15.04 -6.02
N SER A 568 7.37 13.71 -6.10
CA SER A 568 6.69 12.76 -5.22
C SER A 568 7.16 12.89 -3.77
N ARG A 569 6.27 12.54 -2.83
CA ARG A 569 6.62 12.30 -1.43
C ARG A 569 6.81 10.81 -1.21
N LEU A 570 7.57 10.43 -0.19
CA LEU A 570 7.72 9.01 0.19
C LEU A 570 6.35 8.36 0.49
N HIS A 571 5.37 9.13 0.98
CA HIS A 571 4.00 8.65 1.17
C HIS A 571 3.33 8.17 -0.12
N ASP A 572 3.62 8.83 -1.25
CA ASP A 572 3.04 8.48 -2.54
C ASP A 572 3.70 7.20 -3.07
N ALA A 573 5.02 7.06 -2.90
CA ALA A 573 5.76 5.82 -3.17
C ALA A 573 5.25 4.63 -2.32
N VAL A 574 5.08 4.85 -1.00
CA VAL A 574 4.54 3.87 -0.05
C VAL A 574 3.12 3.43 -0.42
N ALA A 575 2.28 4.33 -0.96
CA ALA A 575 0.93 3.98 -1.41
C ALA A 575 0.91 3.09 -2.67
N LEU A 576 2.02 3.01 -3.40
CA LEU A 576 2.18 2.17 -4.60
C LEU A 576 2.80 0.81 -4.30
N CYS A 577 3.43 0.63 -3.12
CA CYS A 577 3.93 -0.67 -2.66
C CYS A 577 2.80 -1.70 -2.62
N ARG A 578 3.06 -2.90 -3.16
CA ARG A 578 2.10 -4.02 -3.20
C ARG A 578 2.45 -5.12 -2.20
N HIS A 579 3.71 -5.20 -1.80
CA HIS A 579 4.21 -6.18 -0.83
C HIS A 579 4.67 -5.52 0.47
N TRP A 580 4.61 -6.26 1.58
CA TRP A 580 5.12 -5.77 2.86
C TRP A 580 6.64 -5.58 2.83
N ASP A 581 7.35 -6.50 2.18
CA ASP A 581 8.82 -6.47 2.08
C ASP A 581 9.30 -5.29 1.22
N GLU A 582 8.57 -4.99 0.14
CA GLU A 582 8.75 -3.80 -0.71
C GLU A 582 8.58 -2.50 0.09
N PHE A 583 7.54 -2.41 0.93
CA PHE A 583 7.32 -1.28 1.84
C PHE A 583 8.42 -1.16 2.90
N PHE A 584 8.81 -2.28 3.51
CA PHE A 584 9.81 -2.33 4.57
C PHE A 584 11.19 -1.91 4.06
N GLU A 585 11.62 -2.47 2.91
CA GLU A 585 12.88 -2.13 2.26
C GLU A 585 12.91 -0.67 1.80
N LEU A 586 11.85 -0.18 1.15
CA LEU A 586 11.72 1.23 0.74
C LEU A 586 11.88 2.19 1.94
N ASN A 587 11.20 1.91 3.06
CA ASN A 587 11.23 2.74 4.27
C ASN A 587 12.61 2.68 4.97
N ILE A 588 13.30 1.53 4.93
CA ILE A 588 14.69 1.42 5.38
C ILE A 588 15.60 2.26 4.49
N LEU A 589 15.63 2.01 3.17
CA LEU A 589 16.52 2.72 2.24
C LEU A 589 16.33 4.24 2.31
N ALA A 590 15.08 4.71 2.39
CA ALA A 590 14.79 6.12 2.64
C ALA A 590 15.37 6.61 3.98
N SER A 591 15.23 5.83 5.06
CA SER A 591 15.78 6.18 6.38
C SER A 591 17.32 6.29 6.40
N TRP A 592 18.00 5.52 5.54
CA TRP A 592 19.45 5.58 5.30
C TRP A 592 19.85 6.57 4.20
N GLN A 593 18.94 7.47 3.80
CA GLN A 593 19.17 8.54 2.79
C GLN A 593 19.54 8.06 1.38
N TYR A 594 19.38 6.77 1.06
CA TYR A 594 19.79 6.14 -0.21
C TYR A 594 19.20 6.81 -1.48
N PHE A 595 18.07 7.52 -1.33
CA PHE A 595 17.33 8.10 -2.44
C PHE A 595 17.56 9.63 -2.60
N PRO A 596 17.78 10.13 -3.83
CA PRO A 596 18.14 11.53 -4.08
C PRO A 596 16.95 12.51 -4.16
N ALA A 597 15.78 12.22 -3.57
CA ALA A 597 14.64 13.15 -3.57
C ALA A 597 14.57 14.03 -2.31
N ALA A 598 14.65 15.35 -2.50
CA ALA A 598 14.54 16.34 -1.42
C ALA A 598 13.19 16.26 -0.67
N ASN A 599 12.11 15.91 -1.36
CA ASN A 599 10.76 15.80 -0.78
C ASN A 599 10.58 14.55 0.11
N TRP A 600 11.43 13.53 -0.03
CA TRP A 600 11.36 12.32 0.79
C TRP A 600 12.02 12.53 2.17
N ALA A 601 12.92 13.50 2.29
CA ALA A 601 13.58 13.86 3.55
C ALA A 601 12.62 14.40 4.64
N GLU A 602 11.44 14.92 4.26
CA GLU A 602 10.38 15.32 5.20
C GLU A 602 9.95 14.15 6.12
N TRP A 603 9.91 12.92 5.59
CA TRP A 603 9.61 11.72 6.36
C TRP A 603 10.80 11.27 7.22
N VAL A 604 11.98 11.27 6.60
CA VAL A 604 13.22 10.65 7.11
C VAL A 604 13.84 11.45 8.25
N GLY A 605 13.81 12.78 8.20
CA GLY A 605 14.43 13.65 9.22
C GLY A 605 13.83 13.54 10.63
N SER A 606 12.73 12.81 10.80
CA SER A 606 12.14 12.55 12.11
C SER A 606 12.96 11.51 12.90
N ARG A 607 13.89 12.01 13.73
CA ARG A 607 14.75 11.20 14.62
C ARG A 607 13.97 10.15 15.44
N TYR A 608 12.75 10.47 15.87
CA TYR A 608 11.87 9.53 16.57
C TYR A 608 11.48 8.32 15.71
N ARG A 609 11.18 8.53 14.42
CA ARG A 609 10.83 7.44 13.49
C ARG A 609 12.03 6.56 13.18
N GLN A 610 13.22 7.15 12.96
CA GLN A 610 14.47 6.41 12.80
C GLN A 610 14.77 5.52 14.03
N GLN A 611 14.60 6.05 15.24
CA GLN A 611 14.75 5.27 16.48
C GLN A 611 13.74 4.12 16.60
N MET A 612 12.47 4.35 16.25
CA MET A 612 11.44 3.30 16.22
C MET A 612 11.77 2.19 15.23
N LEU A 613 12.26 2.51 14.03
CA LEU A 613 12.71 1.54 13.03
C LEU A 613 13.90 0.70 13.51
N GLN A 614 14.89 1.33 14.15
CA GLN A 614 16.05 0.64 14.74
C GLN A 614 15.64 -0.33 15.86
N LEU A 615 14.71 0.07 16.73
CA LEU A 615 14.16 -0.81 17.78
C LEU A 615 13.37 -1.99 17.19
N PHE A 616 12.58 -1.75 16.15
CA PHE A 616 11.80 -2.80 15.48
C PHE A 616 12.70 -3.83 14.77
N CYS A 617 13.80 -3.40 14.15
CA CYS A 617 14.80 -4.30 13.58
C CYS A 617 15.46 -5.19 14.63
N ALA A 618 15.80 -4.63 15.81
CA ALA A 618 16.38 -5.41 16.91
C ALA A 618 15.40 -6.47 17.45
N GLU A 619 14.11 -6.14 17.54
CA GLU A 619 13.08 -7.06 18.04
C GLU A 619 12.72 -8.18 17.02
N TRP A 620 12.76 -7.88 15.72
CA TRP A 620 12.58 -8.88 14.65
C TRP A 620 13.74 -9.89 14.59
N HIS A 621 14.98 -9.42 14.56
CA HIS A 621 16.15 -10.31 14.48
C HIS A 621 16.26 -11.26 15.69
N GLN A 622 15.78 -10.81 16.86
CA GLN A 622 15.74 -11.60 18.10
C GLN A 622 14.61 -12.66 18.11
N ARG A 623 13.71 -12.62 17.13
CA ARG A 623 12.61 -13.57 16.93
C ARG A 623 13.02 -14.71 16.00
N ASP A 624 13.70 -14.40 14.90
CA ASP A 624 14.21 -15.42 13.96
C ASP A 624 15.49 -16.12 14.45
N GLY A 625 16.24 -15.49 15.37
CA GLY A 625 17.40 -16.09 16.04
C GLY A 625 17.08 -17.16 17.11
N LYS A 626 15.87 -17.73 17.11
CA LYS A 626 15.44 -18.79 18.06
C LYS A 626 14.77 -19.97 17.33
N GLY A 627 15.58 -20.69 16.56
CA GLY A 627 15.31 -22.10 16.22
C GLY A 627 15.52 -23.02 17.41
#